data_AF-A0A1V2AUJ4-F1
#
_entry.id   AF-A0A1V2AUJ4-F1
#
_cell.length_a   1.000
_cell.length_b   1.000
_cell.length_c   1.000
_cell.angle_alpha   90.00
_cell.angle_beta   90.00
_cell.angle_gamma   90.00
#
_symmetry.space_group_name_H-M   'P 1'
#
loop_
_entity.id
_entity.type
_entity.pdbx_description
1 polymer ?
#
loop_
_entity_poly.entity_id
_entity_poly.type
_entity_poly.pdbx_seq_one_letter_code
_entity_poly.pdbx_strand_id
1 'polypeptide(L)' 'MQRVTNCVLIRDNEVLLLQKPRRNWWVAPGGKMERGETVRDSVVREYREETGIYLKNPALKG' A
#
# COMPACT_ATOMS: atom_id res chain seq x y z
N MET A 1 1.13 5.45 -19.25
CA MET A 1 2.05 5.16 -18.13
C MET A 1 1.22 4.72 -16.93
N GLN A 2 1.51 3.56 -16.33
CA GLN A 2 0.79 3.05 -15.15
C GLN A 2 1.42 3.63 -13.89
N ARG A 3 0.60 4.13 -12.96
CA ARG A 3 1.03 4.64 -11.66
C ARG A 3 0.69 3.61 -10.57
N VAL A 4 1.55 3.51 -9.56
CA VAL A 4 1.45 2.55 -8.45
C VAL A 4 1.61 3.32 -7.15
N THR A 5 0.87 2.93 -6.12
CA THR A 5 0.96 3.48 -4.77
C THR A 5 1.15 2.36 -3.76
N ASN A 6 2.13 2.51 -2.88
CA ASN A 6 2.36 1.60 -1.75
C ASN A 6 2.39 2.39 -0.44
N CYS A 7 2.13 1.73 0.69
CA CYS A 7 2.24 2.35 2.01
C CYS A 7 3.08 1.49 2.96
N VAL A 8 3.91 2.15 3.75
CA VAL A 8 4.65 1.52 4.86
C VAL A 8 3.92 1.87 6.15
N LEU A 9 3.30 0.87 6.77
CA LEU A 9 2.69 1.00 8.09
C LEU A 9 3.72 0.61 9.15
N ILE A 10 4.03 1.55 10.04
CA ILE A 10 4.89 1.34 11.18
C ILE A 10 4.03 1.36 12.44
N ARG A 11 4.14 0.31 13.26
CA ARG A 11 3.47 0.21 14.55
C ARG A 11 4.37 -0.54 15.53
N ASP A 12 4.56 0.00 16.72
CA ASP A 12 5.35 -0.65 17.78
C ASP A 12 6.77 -1.06 17.33
N ASN A 13 7.40 -0.22 16.49
CA ASN A 13 8.70 -0.44 15.84
C ASN A 13 8.76 -1.63 14.84
N GLU A 14 7.60 -2.12 14.40
CA GLU A 14 7.46 -3.15 13.38
C GLU A 14 6.89 -2.57 12.08
N VAL A 15 7.19 -3.22 10.95
CA VAL A 15 6.74 -2.82 9.61
C VAL A 15 5.90 -3.93 8.99
N LEU A 16 4.71 -3.59 8.50
CA LEU A 16 3.89 -4.54 7.74
C LEU A 16 4.37 -4.64 6.30
N LEU A 17 4.71 -5.86 5.87
CA LEU A 17 5.07 -6.21 4.50
C LEU A 17 4.30 -7.46 4.05
N LEU A 18 4.14 -7.62 2.73
CA LEU A 18 3.56 -8.82 2.12
C LEU A 18 4.65 -9.67 1.48
N GLN A 19 4.65 -10.97 1.75
CA GLN A 19 5.53 -11.93 1.11
C GLN A 19 4.86 -12.46 -0.18
N LYS A 20 5.44 -12.17 -1.34
CA LYS A 20 4.91 -12.70 -2.62
C LYS A 20 5.33 -14.17 -2.79
N PRO A 21 4.37 -15.09 -3.03
CA PRO A 21 4.61 -16.54 -2.94
C PRO A 21 5.58 -17.09 -4.00
N ARG A 22 5.73 -16.41 -5.14
CA ARG A 22 6.55 -16.90 -6.26
C ARG A 22 8.03 -16.56 -6.19
N ARG A 23 8.42 -15.49 -5.48
CA ARG A 23 9.81 -14.97 -5.51
C ARG A 23 10.42 -14.79 -4.13
N ASN A 24 9.68 -15.11 -3.07
CA ASN A 24 10.10 -14.88 -1.68
C ASN A 24 10.50 -13.41 -1.41
N TRP A 25 9.90 -12.48 -2.16
CA TRP A 25 10.14 -11.06 -2.01
C TRP A 25 9.15 -10.46 -1.04
N TRP A 26 9.62 -9.52 -0.24
CA TRP A 26 8.80 -8.69 0.63
C TRP A 26 8.54 -7.35 -0.04
N VAL A 27 7.29 -6.93 -0.03
CA VAL A 27 6.86 -5.66 -0.61
C VAL A 27 5.94 -4.92 0.35
N ALA A 28 5.97 -3.60 0.31
CA ALA A 28 4.96 -2.78 0.98
C ALA A 28 3.59 -3.06 0.33
N PRO A 29 2.51 -3.21 1.11
CA PRO A 29 1.18 -3.37 0.54
C PRO A 29 0.74 -2.16 -0.28
N GLY A 30 -0.03 -2.42 -1.33
CA GLY A 30 -0.47 -1.41 -2.28
C GLY A 30 -0.61 -1.97 -3.69
N GLY A 31 -0.85 -1.08 -4.65
CA GLY A 31 -1.12 -1.49 -6.00
C GLY A 31 -1.37 -0.37 -6.98
N LYS A 32 -2.13 -0.69 -8.02
CA LYS A 32 -2.24 0.14 -9.22
C LYS A 32 -3.29 1.22 -9.01
N MET A 33 -2.98 2.44 -9.45
CA MET A 33 -3.97 3.50 -9.49
C MET A 33 -5.01 3.24 -10.57
N GLU A 34 -6.27 3.39 -10.21
CA GLU A 34 -7.38 3.44 -11.16
C GLU A 34 -7.57 4.85 -11.74
N ARG A 35 -8.40 4.94 -12.78
CA ARG A 35 -8.65 6.20 -13.47
C ARG A 35 -9.49 7.11 -12.58
N GLY A 36 -8.98 8.31 -12.31
CA GLY A 36 -9.67 9.33 -11.51
C GLY A 36 -9.29 9.32 -10.02
N GLU A 37 -8.56 8.32 -9.54
CA GLU A 37 -8.08 8.28 -8.16
C GLU A 37 -6.98 9.32 -7.90
N THR A 38 -7.03 9.95 -6.72
CA THR A 38 -5.84 10.59 -6.17
C THR A 38 -4.86 9.55 -5.63
N VAL A 39 -3.61 9.94 -5.37
CA VAL A 39 -2.61 9.06 -4.75
C VAL A 39 -3.11 8.53 -3.39
N ARG A 40 -3.82 9.37 -2.63
CA ARG A 40 -4.40 9.00 -1.34
C ARG A 40 -5.55 8.01 -1.48
N ASP A 41 -6.44 8.22 -2.45
CA ASP A 41 -7.59 7.31 -2.64
C ASP A 41 -7.10 5.91 -3.02
N SER A 42 -6.19 5.85 -4.00
CA SER A 42 -5.63 4.59 -4.49
C SER A 42 -4.94 3.80 -3.37
N VAL A 43 -4.07 4.45 -2.59
CA VAL A 43 -3.37 3.74 -1.50
C VAL A 43 -4.33 3.29 -0.40
N VAL A 44 -5.37 4.06 -0.07
CA VAL A 44 -6.34 3.65 0.95
C VAL A 44 -7.17 2.45 0.48
N ARG A 45 -7.60 2.43 -0.78
CA ARG A 45 -8.35 1.32 -1.37
C ARG A 45 -7.49 0.06 -1.46
N GLU A 46 -6.36 0.13 -2.15
CA GLU A 46 -5.46 -1.02 -2.37
C GLU A 46 -4.97 -1.63 -1.05
N TYR A 47 -4.58 -0.79 -0.09
CA TYR A 47 -4.08 -1.28 1.20
C TYR A 47 -5.17 -2.04 1.96
N ARG A 48 -6.42 -1.57 1.90
CA ARG A 48 -7.56 -2.26 2.51
C ARG A 48 -7.87 -3.58 1.79
N GLU A 49 -7.83 -3.61 0.46
CA GLU A 49 -8.09 -4.82 -0.32
C GLU A 49 -7.05 -5.92 -0.04
N GLU A 50 -5.76 -5.56 0.03
CA GLU A 50 -4.70 -6.55 0.25
C GLU A 50 -4.55 -6.98 1.72
N THR A 51 -4.87 -6.10 2.69
CA THR A 51 -4.55 -6.34 4.12
C THR A 51 -5.76 -6.34 5.06
N GLY A 52 -6.91 -5.83 4.62
CA GLY A 52 -8.09 -5.59 5.47
C GLY A 52 -7.98 -4.37 6.39
N ILE A 53 -6.84 -3.65 6.39
CA ILE A 53 -6.57 -2.54 7.32
C ILE A 53 -7.09 -1.22 6.75
N TYR A 54 -7.73 -0.41 7.60
CA TYR A 54 -8.16 0.94 7.27
C TYR A 54 -7.11 1.98 7.69
N LEU A 55 -6.45 2.59 6.71
CA LEU A 55 -5.53 3.71 6.93
C LEU A 55 -6.33 4.98 7.30
N LYS A 56 -5.93 5.66 8.38
CA LYS A 56 -6.62 6.89 8.85
C LYS A 56 -6.10 8.17 8.21
N ASN A 57 -4.77 8.35 8.16
CA ASN A 57 -4.15 9.56 7.63
C ASN A 57 -2.80 9.23 6.96
N PRO A 58 -2.78 8.51 5.83
CA PRO A 58 -1.54 8.24 5.13
C PRO A 58 -0.93 9.56 4.64
N ALA A 59 0.39 9.68 4.82
CA ALA A 59 1.18 10.81 4.37
C ALA A 59 2.08 10.36 3.23
N LEU A 60 2.07 11.11 2.11
CA LEU A 60 2.99 10.86 1.01
C LEU A 60 4.43 11.13 1.47
N LYS A 61 5.31 10.18 1.19
CA LYS A 61 6.76 10.28 1.42
C LYS A 61 7.42 10.05 0.07
N GLY A 62 8.21 11.05 -0.36
CA GLY A 62 9.08 11.09 -1.55
C GLY A 62 8.84 10.04 -2.61
#